data_AF-A0A844RPW6-F1
#
_entry.id   AF-A0A844RPW6-F1
#
_cell.length_a   1.000
_cell.length_b   1.000
_cell.length_c   1.000
_cell.angle_alpha   90.00
_cell.angle_beta   90.00
_cell.angle_gamma   90.00
#
_symmetry.space_group_name_H-M   'P 1'
#
loop_
_entity.id
_entity.type
_entity.pdbx_description
1 polymer ?
#
loop_
_entity_poly.entity_id
_entity_poly.type
_entity_poly.pdbx_seq_one_letter_code
_entity_poly.pdbx_strand_id
1 'polypeptide(L)'
;MLNICRTMGNGRHRKARICAPRRGKRRVRGHRTRRPPTGNGGAGSGMRRDRHMGQGTSAASRAGKASALALSILLAFGAPLDGLSAYAAEKAEPLAERSETAPSRLSAQVEGESKLDASTHSDPSSATAGQSSKTDEESRSEGPIRLSGAQAAADVPLSSEASKPSVGEIVQDGLVYCIVGDEAALVGWRASSLEGDIVVPALVSSGDDAYAVTAVGVEESDESDEEGVLAGSAATSLSLPESVETVFDGALSGCLSLARVSVSSKNETYASFDGMLLSKDLSNLLLVPEGKEGVAMLPDQTDIVPALAFSHCAGLSCILVGEGSTSFSSRNGLLYTKDMKALVACPPGAGDAVVIPEGVESIGPGAFAGCAVSSITVLGDVREIAPDAFDAEAKASAVVAIPAGEGHGARRAAWEAAGFSRFSGPARP
;
A
#
# COMPACT_ATOMS: atom_id res chain seq x y z
N MET A 1 27.91 23.00 10.69
CA MET A 1 27.40 24.18 9.97
C MET A 1 25.88 24.13 10.03
N LEU A 2 25.25 24.98 10.85
CA LEU A 2 24.24 26.00 10.45
C LEU A 2 23.18 25.45 9.47
N ASN A 3 21.91 25.20 9.80
CA ASN A 3 20.86 25.96 10.51
C ASN A 3 20.30 27.18 9.74
N ILE A 4 18.96 27.34 9.80
CA ILE A 4 18.09 28.53 9.53
C ILE A 4 17.42 28.53 8.11
N CYS A 5 16.09 28.64 7.93
CA CYS A 5 15.07 29.59 8.46
C CYS A 5 13.63 29.00 8.31
N ARG A 6 12.79 28.91 9.36
CA ARG A 6 11.79 29.89 9.90
C ARG A 6 10.38 29.82 9.25
N THR A 7 9.37 29.30 9.96
CA THR A 7 8.37 29.97 10.84
C THR A 7 7.35 30.91 10.16
N MET A 8 6.10 30.46 10.07
CA MET A 8 4.81 31.15 10.33
C MET A 8 3.80 30.04 10.68
N GLY A 9 2.83 30.11 11.59
CA GLY A 9 2.33 31.11 12.50
C GLY A 9 1.34 30.43 13.46
N ASN A 10 1.12 31.02 14.63
CA ASN A 10 0.21 30.52 15.66
C ASN A 10 -1.24 30.39 15.17
N GLY A 11 -1.80 29.19 15.27
CA GLY A 11 -3.24 28.94 15.30
C GLY A 11 -3.52 27.82 16.29
N ARG A 12 -3.97 28.15 17.51
CA ARG A 12 -4.44 27.18 18.50
C ARG A 12 -5.74 26.54 17.99
N HIS A 13 -5.63 25.50 17.17
CA HIS A 13 -6.75 24.60 16.92
C HIS A 13 -6.80 23.55 18.05
N ARG A 14 -7.98 23.45 18.66
CA ARG A 14 -8.28 22.48 19.71
C ARG A 14 -8.06 21.09 19.14
N LYS A 15 -7.17 20.31 19.77
CA LYS A 15 -7.00 18.88 19.50
C LYS A 15 -8.34 18.17 19.70
N ALA A 16 -8.98 17.77 18.61
CA ALA A 16 -10.02 16.75 18.65
C ALA A 16 -9.29 15.43 18.86
N ARG A 17 -9.36 14.89 20.08
CA ARG A 17 -8.93 13.52 20.35
C ARG A 17 -9.89 12.58 19.62
N ILE A 18 -9.38 11.93 18.58
CA ILE A 18 -10.07 10.85 17.89
C ILE A 18 -10.19 9.70 18.90
N CYS A 19 -11.43 9.29 19.21
CA CYS A 19 -11.68 8.19 20.11
C CYS A 19 -11.40 6.87 19.39
N ALA A 20 -10.35 6.15 19.81
CA ALA A 20 -10.13 4.78 19.40
C ALA A 20 -11.30 3.87 19.86
N PRO A 21 -11.82 2.98 19.01
CA PRO A 21 -12.90 2.07 19.40
C PRO A 21 -12.37 0.98 20.35
N ARG A 22 -12.93 0.92 21.56
CA ARG A 22 -12.67 -0.17 22.53
C ARG A 22 -13.20 -1.49 21.98
N ARG A 23 -12.33 -2.37 21.45
CA ARG A 23 -12.69 -3.77 21.16
C ARG A 23 -12.41 -4.67 22.38
N GLY A 24 -13.43 -5.44 22.77
CA GLY A 24 -13.38 -6.33 23.92
C GLY A 24 -12.50 -7.55 23.69
N LYS A 25 -11.55 -7.78 24.61
CA LYS A 25 -10.65 -8.95 24.62
C LYS A 25 -11.44 -10.26 24.69
N ARG A 26 -11.43 -11.05 23.62
CA ARG A 26 -11.81 -12.48 23.67
C ARG A 26 -10.72 -13.26 24.43
N ARG A 27 -11.03 -13.72 25.64
CA ARG A 27 -10.18 -14.65 26.41
C ARG A 27 -10.18 -16.03 25.74
N VAL A 28 -9.05 -16.42 25.15
CA VAL A 28 -8.78 -17.81 24.79
C VAL A 28 -8.20 -18.53 26.03
N ARG A 29 -8.87 -19.60 26.44
CA ARG A 29 -8.51 -20.47 27.58
C ARG A 29 -7.18 -21.17 27.32
N GLY A 30 -6.18 -20.94 28.17
CA GLY A 30 -4.94 -21.71 28.20
C GLY A 30 -5.17 -23.15 28.67
N HIS A 31 -4.87 -24.11 27.80
CA HIS A 31 -4.78 -25.53 28.16
C HIS A 31 -3.47 -25.77 28.92
N ARG A 32 -3.60 -26.24 30.17
CA ARG A 32 -2.48 -26.73 30.99
C ARG A 32 -1.88 -27.99 30.37
N THR A 33 -0.58 -27.96 30.07
CA THR A 33 0.22 -29.14 29.73
C THR A 33 0.52 -29.94 31.00
N ARG A 34 0.07 -31.20 31.05
CA ARG A 34 0.50 -32.19 32.06
C ARG A 34 1.65 -33.01 31.46
N ARG A 35 2.75 -33.14 32.22
CA ARG A 35 3.85 -34.09 31.97
C ARG A 35 3.35 -35.54 31.95
N PRO A 36 3.92 -36.44 31.14
CA PRO A 36 3.76 -37.87 31.33
C PRO A 36 4.90 -38.47 32.20
N PRO A 37 4.66 -39.56 32.94
CA PRO A 37 5.71 -40.29 33.62
C PRO A 37 6.31 -41.39 32.74
N THR A 38 7.54 -41.73 33.08
CA THR A 38 8.37 -42.84 32.61
C THR A 38 7.70 -44.21 32.75
N GLY A 39 7.86 -45.08 31.75
CA GLY A 39 7.48 -46.50 31.83
C GLY A 39 8.25 -47.32 30.81
N ASN A 40 9.00 -48.29 31.31
CA ASN A 40 9.95 -49.18 30.63
C ASN A 40 9.21 -50.42 30.05
N GLY A 41 9.72 -51.00 28.95
CA GLY A 41 9.49 -52.43 28.65
C GLY A 41 9.11 -52.81 27.20
N GLY A 42 9.96 -53.64 26.59
CA GLY A 42 9.47 -54.91 26.00
C GLY A 42 9.35 -55.02 24.48
N ALA A 43 10.25 -55.83 23.92
CA ALA A 43 10.33 -56.38 22.56
C ALA A 43 9.03 -56.89 21.91
N GLY A 44 9.00 -56.90 20.57
CA GLY A 44 8.01 -57.66 19.79
C GLY A 44 8.15 -57.52 18.27
N SER A 45 8.82 -58.48 17.64
CA SER A 45 8.87 -58.75 16.19
C SER A 45 7.47 -58.95 15.57
N GLY A 46 7.27 -58.55 14.31
CA GLY A 46 6.01 -58.80 13.61
C GLY A 46 5.97 -58.36 12.15
N MET A 47 6.72 -59.05 11.30
CA MET A 47 6.69 -58.95 9.84
C MET A 47 5.38 -59.56 9.30
N ARG A 48 4.64 -58.88 8.41
CA ARG A 48 3.70 -59.52 7.47
C ARG A 48 3.38 -58.64 6.26
N ARG A 49 3.45 -59.29 5.10
CA ARG A 49 3.27 -58.82 3.71
C ARG A 49 1.81 -58.96 3.26
N ASP A 50 1.59 -58.50 2.02
CA ASP A 50 0.50 -58.81 1.06
C ASP A 50 -0.74 -57.91 1.17
N ARG A 51 -1.42 -57.42 0.11
CA ARG A 51 -1.39 -57.57 -1.37
C ARG A 51 -2.27 -56.41 -1.92
N HIS A 52 -1.86 -55.66 -2.94
CA HIS A 52 -2.23 -55.72 -4.38
C HIS A 52 -3.70 -55.44 -4.81
N MET A 53 -3.78 -54.61 -5.87
CA MET A 53 -4.88 -54.26 -6.81
C MET A 53 -5.90 -53.20 -6.34
N GLY A 54 -6.29 -52.20 -7.14
CA GLY A 54 -5.97 -51.88 -8.53
C GLY A 54 -6.68 -50.59 -8.99
N GLN A 55 -6.02 -49.89 -9.92
CA GLN A 55 -6.50 -49.00 -10.99
C GLN A 55 -7.62 -47.97 -10.76
N GLY A 56 -7.26 -46.71 -10.98
CA GLY A 56 -8.15 -45.61 -11.35
C GLY A 56 -7.33 -44.49 -11.96
N THR A 57 -7.17 -44.49 -13.29
CA THR A 57 -6.48 -43.46 -14.06
C THR A 57 -7.29 -42.16 -14.07
N SER A 58 -6.69 -41.05 -13.65
CA SER A 58 -7.04 -39.74 -14.22
C SER A 58 -5.77 -38.92 -14.45
N ALA A 59 -5.52 -38.61 -15.70
CA ALA A 59 -4.41 -37.81 -16.18
C ALA A 59 -4.89 -36.36 -16.33
N ALA A 60 -4.54 -35.50 -15.39
CA ALA A 60 -4.48 -34.04 -15.56
C ALA A 60 -3.89 -33.42 -14.27
N SER A 61 -2.64 -32.92 -14.35
CA SER A 61 -2.03 -31.87 -13.48
C SER A 61 -0.50 -31.96 -13.37
N ARG A 62 0.18 -32.83 -14.13
CA ARG A 62 1.65 -32.76 -14.29
C ARG A 62 2.04 -31.76 -15.39
N ALA A 63 1.82 -30.48 -15.13
CA ALA A 63 2.41 -29.39 -15.92
C ALA A 63 2.92 -28.21 -15.06
N GLY A 64 2.62 -28.17 -13.75
CA GLY A 64 2.99 -27.04 -12.86
C GLY A 64 4.26 -27.23 -12.02
N LYS A 65 5.02 -28.31 -12.18
CA LYS A 65 6.23 -28.59 -11.36
C LYS A 65 7.53 -28.73 -12.16
N ALA A 66 7.49 -28.50 -13.48
CA ALA A 66 8.68 -28.58 -14.33
C ALA A 66 9.37 -27.21 -14.54
N SER A 67 8.69 -26.08 -14.31
CA SER A 67 9.26 -24.74 -14.54
C SER A 67 10.08 -24.17 -13.38
N ALA A 68 9.90 -24.67 -12.15
CA ALA A 68 10.72 -24.23 -11.00
C ALA A 68 12.11 -24.87 -11.02
N LEU A 69 12.23 -26.12 -11.49
CA LEU A 69 13.50 -26.85 -11.52
C LEU A 69 14.43 -26.40 -12.66
N ALA A 70 13.87 -25.89 -13.75
CA ALA A 70 14.65 -25.34 -14.86
C ALA A 70 15.32 -24.00 -14.49
N LEU A 71 14.68 -23.17 -13.66
CA LEU A 71 15.26 -21.93 -13.17
C LEU A 71 16.32 -22.16 -12.09
N SER A 72 16.16 -23.18 -11.23
CA SER A 72 17.18 -23.56 -10.23
C SER A 72 18.47 -24.08 -10.87
N ILE A 73 18.39 -24.74 -12.04
CA ILE A 73 19.57 -25.26 -12.75
C ILE A 73 20.28 -24.14 -13.55
N LEU A 74 19.54 -23.12 -14.03
CA LEU A 74 20.12 -21.97 -14.73
C LEU A 74 20.86 -21.00 -13.79
N LEU A 75 20.51 -20.94 -12.50
CA LEU A 75 21.21 -20.12 -11.50
C LEU A 75 22.49 -20.77 -10.97
N ALA A 76 22.71 -22.08 -11.18
CA ALA A 76 23.90 -22.80 -10.74
C ALA A 76 25.07 -22.73 -11.75
N PHE A 77 24.84 -22.28 -12.98
CA PHE A 77 25.86 -22.08 -14.00
C PHE A 77 25.80 -20.62 -14.47
N GLY A 78 26.71 -19.78 -13.96
CA GLY A 78 26.76 -18.34 -14.20
C GLY A 78 26.88 -17.93 -15.66
N ALA A 79 25.78 -17.99 -16.40
CA ALA A 79 25.60 -17.35 -17.69
C ALA A 79 24.93 -15.98 -17.48
N PRO A 80 25.37 -14.92 -18.17
CA PRO A 80 24.68 -13.64 -18.16
C PRO A 80 23.30 -13.81 -18.79
N LEU A 81 22.25 -13.36 -18.09
CA LEU A 81 20.86 -13.37 -18.57
C LEU A 81 20.62 -12.19 -19.53
N ASP A 82 21.36 -12.12 -20.63
CA ASP A 82 21.03 -11.24 -21.77
C ASP A 82 19.92 -11.94 -22.57
N GLY A 83 18.67 -11.90 -22.10
CA GLY A 83 17.60 -12.58 -22.83
C GLY A 83 16.18 -12.61 -22.25
N LEU A 84 15.87 -11.88 -21.17
CA LEU A 84 14.49 -11.82 -20.63
C LEU A 84 13.76 -10.50 -20.93
N SER A 85 14.34 -9.61 -21.75
CA SER A 85 13.73 -8.35 -22.21
C SER A 85 12.39 -8.52 -22.96
N ALA A 86 12.06 -9.73 -23.45
CA ALA A 86 10.81 -9.97 -24.17
C ALA A 86 9.55 -9.99 -23.28
N TYR A 87 9.66 -10.01 -21.95
CA TYR A 87 8.49 -10.03 -21.05
C TYR A 87 7.99 -8.63 -20.64
N ALA A 88 8.79 -7.59 -20.86
CA ALA A 88 8.45 -6.21 -20.45
C ALA A 88 7.61 -5.43 -21.49
N ALA A 89 7.49 -5.93 -22.73
CA ALA A 89 6.91 -5.17 -23.83
C ALA A 89 5.46 -5.55 -24.21
N GLU A 90 4.86 -6.59 -23.62
CA GLU A 90 3.54 -7.10 -24.07
C GLU A 90 2.35 -6.75 -23.13
N LYS A 91 2.55 -5.90 -22.12
CA LYS A 91 1.45 -5.45 -21.22
C LYS A 91 1.30 -3.94 -21.06
N ALA A 92 1.69 -3.20 -22.08
CA ALA A 92 1.36 -1.78 -22.21
C ALA A 92 0.41 -1.58 -23.42
N GLU A 93 -0.87 -1.94 -23.25
CA GLU A 93 -1.95 -1.50 -24.15
C GLU A 93 -3.01 -0.81 -23.28
N PRO A 94 -3.40 0.45 -23.58
CA PRO A 94 -4.43 1.15 -22.83
C PRO A 94 -5.80 0.58 -23.21
N LEU A 95 -6.61 0.21 -22.21
CA LEU A 95 -7.99 -0.21 -22.43
C LEU A 95 -8.80 0.97 -22.99
N ALA A 96 -9.04 0.95 -24.29
CA ALA A 96 -10.00 1.80 -24.97
C ALA A 96 -11.43 1.42 -24.55
N GLU A 97 -12.20 2.42 -24.14
CA GLU A 97 -13.61 2.32 -23.76
C GLU A 97 -14.45 1.71 -24.89
N ARG A 98 -15.12 0.59 -24.59
CA ARG A 98 -16.26 0.11 -25.39
C ARG A 98 -17.49 0.88 -24.95
N SER A 99 -17.97 1.75 -25.83
CA SER A 99 -19.29 2.37 -25.73
C SER A 99 -20.38 1.31 -25.88
N GLU A 100 -21.29 1.28 -24.90
CA GLU A 100 -22.51 0.49 -24.98
C GLU A 100 -23.47 1.12 -26.01
N THR A 101 -23.82 0.32 -27.00
CA THR A 101 -24.90 0.56 -27.94
C THR A 101 -26.25 0.49 -27.23
N ALA A 102 -26.99 1.61 -27.19
CA ALA A 102 -28.42 1.62 -26.88
C ALA A 102 -29.24 1.12 -28.08
N PRO A 103 -30.39 0.43 -27.85
CA PRO A 103 -31.17 -0.16 -28.93
C PRO A 103 -32.09 0.84 -29.63
N SER A 104 -32.11 0.68 -30.96
CA SER A 104 -33.01 1.24 -31.96
C SER A 104 -34.51 1.23 -31.60
N ARG A 105 -35.19 2.36 -31.84
CA ARG A 105 -36.59 2.39 -32.28
C ARG A 105 -36.79 3.43 -33.39
N LEU A 106 -37.42 2.96 -34.47
CA LEU A 106 -37.92 3.69 -35.63
C LEU A 106 -38.89 4.81 -35.24
N SER A 107 -38.77 5.97 -35.89
CA SER A 107 -39.90 6.59 -36.62
C SER A 107 -39.48 7.83 -37.43
N ALA A 108 -39.70 7.70 -38.75
CA ALA A 108 -40.21 8.67 -39.71
C ALA A 108 -39.48 10.01 -39.97
N GLN A 109 -39.03 10.12 -41.23
CA GLN A 109 -38.74 11.33 -41.98
C GLN A 109 -39.99 12.24 -42.11
N VAL A 110 -39.79 13.55 -42.05
CA VAL A 110 -40.45 14.53 -42.95
C VAL A 110 -39.42 15.64 -43.25
N GLU A 111 -39.16 15.83 -44.54
CA GLU A 111 -38.40 16.93 -45.13
C GLU A 111 -39.15 18.27 -45.04
N GLY A 112 -38.43 19.37 -45.05
CA GLY A 112 -39.02 20.71 -45.21
C GLY A 112 -37.97 21.81 -45.17
N GLU A 113 -37.33 22.05 -46.31
CA GLU A 113 -36.50 23.22 -46.58
C GLU A 113 -37.33 24.52 -46.51
N SER A 114 -36.78 25.61 -45.98
CA SER A 114 -36.83 26.92 -46.64
C SER A 114 -35.93 27.95 -45.96
N LYS A 115 -35.03 28.49 -46.79
CA LYS A 115 -34.17 29.66 -46.65
C LYS A 115 -35.03 30.95 -46.72
N LEU A 116 -34.65 32.04 -46.05
CA LEU A 116 -34.75 33.45 -46.52
C LEU A 116 -34.30 34.48 -45.44
N ASP A 117 -33.12 35.05 -45.69
CA ASP A 117 -32.69 36.46 -45.71
C ASP A 117 -33.31 37.58 -44.84
N ALA A 118 -32.36 38.36 -44.30
CA ALA A 118 -32.23 39.83 -44.29
C ALA A 118 -32.72 40.71 -43.11
N SER A 119 -31.75 41.53 -42.70
CA SER A 119 -31.68 42.74 -41.84
C SER A 119 -32.81 43.77 -42.03
N THR A 120 -33.14 44.68 -41.09
CA THR A 120 -32.37 45.89 -40.72
C THR A 120 -33.04 46.69 -39.57
N HIS A 121 -32.20 47.36 -38.75
CA HIS A 121 -32.34 48.64 -37.99
C HIS A 121 -33.71 49.10 -37.40
N SER A 122 -33.86 49.63 -36.17
CA SER A 122 -33.20 50.85 -35.61
C SER A 122 -33.61 51.06 -34.13
N ASP A 123 -32.65 51.14 -33.19
CA ASP A 123 -32.21 52.30 -32.35
C ASP A 123 -33.19 53.32 -31.66
N PRO A 124 -32.75 54.10 -30.63
CA PRO A 124 -33.33 54.13 -29.27
C PRO A 124 -33.63 55.54 -28.68
N SER A 125 -33.85 55.65 -27.35
CA SER A 125 -33.46 56.76 -26.39
C SER A 125 -34.56 57.14 -25.36
N SER A 126 -34.27 57.05 -24.05
CA SER A 126 -34.03 58.13 -23.04
C SER A 126 -35.32 58.58 -22.29
N ALA A 127 -35.39 59.11 -21.05
CA ALA A 127 -34.42 59.69 -20.10
C ALA A 127 -35.00 59.81 -18.65
N THR A 128 -34.09 59.98 -17.67
CA THR A 128 -34.09 60.86 -16.46
C THR A 128 -35.08 60.75 -15.27
N ALA A 129 -34.51 60.35 -14.12
CA ALA A 129 -34.26 61.08 -12.85
C ALA A 129 -35.30 62.03 -12.20
N GLY A 130 -35.46 61.90 -10.87
CA GLY A 130 -35.97 62.93 -9.96
C GLY A 130 -36.02 62.49 -8.48
N GLN A 131 -35.30 63.18 -7.61
CA GLN A 131 -35.12 62.93 -6.17
C GLN A 131 -36.21 63.57 -5.27
N SER A 132 -36.24 63.11 -4.01
CA SER A 132 -36.23 63.92 -2.77
C SER A 132 -37.37 63.78 -1.75
N SER A 133 -36.88 63.72 -0.52
CA SER A 133 -37.43 63.60 0.84
C SER A 133 -38.40 64.68 1.32
N LYS A 134 -39.21 64.35 2.35
CA LYS A 134 -39.35 65.16 3.59
C LYS A 134 -40.03 64.40 4.74
N THR A 135 -39.57 64.73 5.94
CA THR A 135 -40.02 64.38 7.30
C THR A 135 -41.28 65.14 7.71
N ASP A 136 -42.00 64.69 8.76
CA ASP A 136 -42.15 65.42 10.04
C ASP A 136 -43.03 64.64 11.07
N GLU A 137 -42.62 64.80 12.35
CA GLU A 137 -43.28 64.77 13.68
C GLU A 137 -44.81 64.56 13.81
N GLU A 138 -45.44 64.26 14.95
CA GLU A 138 -45.18 63.86 16.35
C GLU A 138 -46.60 63.74 16.99
N SER A 139 -46.85 62.84 17.95
CA SER A 139 -47.68 63.11 19.17
C SER A 139 -48.07 61.84 19.94
N ARG A 140 -47.94 61.95 21.27
CA ARG A 140 -48.20 60.96 22.31
C ARG A 140 -49.69 60.91 22.71
N SER A 141 -50.15 59.73 23.16
CA SER A 141 -51.07 59.63 24.32
C SER A 141 -50.96 58.25 24.98
N GLU A 142 -50.99 58.23 26.32
CA GLU A 142 -50.82 57.06 27.17
C GLU A 142 -52.15 56.34 27.50
N GLY A 143 -52.06 55.01 27.62
CA GLY A 143 -52.83 54.17 28.56
C GLY A 143 -53.94 53.28 27.97
N PRO A 144 -54.37 52.19 28.65
CA PRO A 144 -53.70 51.37 29.67
C PRO A 144 -53.54 49.89 29.24
N ILE A 145 -52.70 49.16 29.97
CA ILE A 145 -52.45 47.72 29.83
C ILE A 145 -53.76 46.92 30.00
N ARG A 146 -54.09 46.07 29.02
CA ARG A 146 -54.96 44.91 29.20
C ARG A 146 -54.25 43.65 28.73
N LEU A 147 -53.97 42.76 29.68
CA LEU A 147 -53.65 41.36 29.44
C LEU A 147 -54.94 40.66 28.96
N SER A 148 -54.99 40.30 27.69
CA SER A 148 -55.92 39.27 27.20
C SER A 148 -55.23 38.44 26.14
N GLY A 149 -55.25 37.13 26.35
CA GLY A 149 -54.46 36.16 25.61
C GLY A 149 -54.62 36.20 24.10
N ALA A 150 -53.49 36.07 23.43
CA ALA A 150 -53.40 35.51 22.11
C ALA A 150 -52.27 34.48 22.17
N GLN A 151 -52.60 33.21 21.94
CA GLN A 151 -51.62 32.23 21.50
C GLN A 151 -51.04 32.76 20.18
N ALA A 152 -49.91 33.43 20.25
CA ALA A 152 -49.03 33.54 19.11
C ALA A 152 -48.36 32.17 18.98
N ALA A 153 -48.90 31.34 18.08
CA ALA A 153 -48.09 30.30 17.46
C ALA A 153 -46.96 31.02 16.74
N ALA A 154 -45.84 31.19 17.43
CA ALA A 154 -44.57 31.40 16.77
C ALA A 154 -44.25 30.05 16.13
N ASP A 155 -44.65 29.90 14.87
CA ASP A 155 -43.96 28.98 13.97
C ASP A 155 -42.53 29.51 13.88
N VAL A 156 -41.70 29.09 14.84
CA VAL A 156 -40.25 29.11 14.67
C VAL A 156 -40.02 28.21 13.47
N PRO A 157 -39.53 28.71 12.33
CA PRO A 157 -39.08 27.81 11.29
C PRO A 157 -37.93 27.04 11.90
N LEU A 158 -38.20 25.80 12.32
CA LEU A 158 -37.17 24.80 12.48
C LEU A 158 -36.54 24.71 11.10
N SER A 159 -35.39 25.33 10.90
CA SER A 159 -34.54 25.04 9.75
C SER A 159 -34.28 23.54 9.83
N SER A 160 -35.03 22.78 9.04
CA SER A 160 -35.02 21.31 9.00
C SER A 160 -33.91 20.80 8.08
N GLU A 161 -32.84 21.57 7.96
CA GLU A 161 -31.56 21.04 7.49
C GLU A 161 -31.01 20.23 8.66
N ALA A 162 -31.33 18.93 8.68
CA ALA A 162 -30.68 18.01 9.60
C ALA A 162 -29.17 18.18 9.42
N SER A 163 -28.47 18.60 10.47
CA SER A 163 -27.03 18.86 10.36
C SER A 163 -26.30 17.55 10.07
N LYS A 164 -25.65 17.46 8.91
CA LYS A 164 -24.81 16.34 8.50
C LYS A 164 -23.86 15.94 9.64
N PRO A 165 -23.82 14.66 10.05
CA PRO A 165 -22.94 14.25 11.14
C PRO A 165 -21.49 14.44 10.74
N SER A 166 -20.72 15.13 11.59
CA SER A 166 -19.31 15.45 11.34
C SER A 166 -18.33 14.48 12.00
N VAL A 167 -18.82 13.54 12.82
CA VAL A 167 -18.02 12.49 13.45
C VAL A 167 -18.89 11.24 13.58
N GLY A 168 -18.33 10.08 13.23
CA GLY A 168 -19.05 8.82 13.30
C GLY A 168 -18.30 7.65 12.66
N GLU A 169 -18.94 6.49 12.67
CA GLU A 169 -18.47 5.28 12.00
C GLU A 169 -19.53 4.82 11.00
N ILE A 170 -19.12 4.55 9.76
CA ILE A 170 -19.95 3.93 8.72
C ILE A 170 -19.40 2.53 8.45
N VAL A 171 -20.28 1.54 8.35
CA VAL A 171 -19.91 0.21 7.86
C VAL A 171 -20.61 -0.04 6.54
N GLN A 172 -19.84 -0.18 5.47
CA GLN A 172 -20.34 -0.41 4.12
C GLN A 172 -19.56 -1.57 3.49
N ASP A 173 -20.29 -2.57 2.97
CA ASP A 173 -19.72 -3.79 2.38
C ASP A 173 -18.69 -4.51 3.27
N GLY A 174 -18.87 -4.41 4.59
CA GLY A 174 -17.97 -5.00 5.58
C GLY A 174 -16.71 -4.19 5.87
N LEU A 175 -16.49 -3.07 5.19
CA LEU A 175 -15.43 -2.10 5.47
C LEU A 175 -15.93 -1.05 6.46
N VAL A 176 -15.03 -0.58 7.32
CA VAL A 176 -15.32 0.37 8.40
C VAL A 176 -14.65 1.70 8.07
N TYR A 177 -15.45 2.75 8.04
CA TYR A 177 -15.02 4.11 7.75
C TYR A 177 -15.24 5.02 8.94
N CYS A 178 -14.27 5.86 9.25
CA CYS A 178 -14.38 6.92 10.25
C CYS A 178 -14.71 8.23 9.54
N ILE A 179 -15.76 8.91 9.98
CA ILE A 179 -16.13 10.25 9.47
C ILE A 179 -15.36 11.30 10.27
N VAL A 180 -14.72 12.23 9.57
CA VAL A 180 -14.10 13.42 10.15
C VAL A 180 -14.49 14.63 9.29
N GLY A 181 -15.41 15.46 9.80
CA GLY A 181 -15.99 16.56 9.03
C GLY A 181 -16.87 16.04 7.89
N ASP A 182 -16.49 16.39 6.66
CA ASP A 182 -17.17 16.00 5.43
C ASP A 182 -16.51 14.81 4.70
N GLU A 183 -15.47 14.25 5.30
CA GLU A 183 -14.64 13.20 4.71
C GLU A 183 -14.73 11.89 5.51
N ALA A 184 -14.33 10.80 4.86
CA ALA A 184 -14.25 9.48 5.43
C ALA A 184 -12.85 8.87 5.23
N ALA A 185 -12.35 8.21 6.27
CA ALA A 185 -11.14 7.40 6.21
C ALA A 185 -11.49 5.92 6.35
N LEU A 186 -10.93 5.04 5.52
CA LEU A 186 -11.01 3.59 5.74
C LEU A 186 -10.15 3.25 6.95
N VAL A 187 -10.74 2.73 8.02
CA VAL A 187 -10.03 2.46 9.29
C VAL A 187 -10.03 0.99 9.69
N GLY A 188 -10.73 0.14 8.95
CA GLY A 188 -10.77 -1.27 9.28
C GLY A 188 -11.82 -2.04 8.50
N TRP A 189 -12.11 -3.24 8.99
CA TRP A 189 -13.20 -4.07 8.50
C TRP A 189 -13.97 -4.73 9.66
N ARG A 190 -15.22 -5.09 9.39
CA ARG A 190 -16.15 -5.76 10.30
C ARG A 190 -17.09 -6.65 9.50
N ALA A 191 -16.58 -7.82 9.10
CA ALA A 191 -17.34 -8.87 8.44
C ALA A 191 -17.03 -10.23 9.08
N SER A 192 -17.82 -11.26 8.74
CA SER A 192 -17.51 -12.65 9.14
C SER A 192 -16.31 -13.22 8.39
N SER A 193 -16.12 -12.79 7.14
CA SER A 193 -14.92 -13.01 6.34
C SER A 193 -14.79 -11.86 5.34
N LEU A 194 -13.56 -11.49 5.00
CA LEU A 194 -13.23 -10.51 3.97
C LEU A 194 -12.10 -11.12 3.13
N GLU A 195 -12.41 -11.46 1.87
CA GLU A 195 -11.55 -12.28 1.01
C GLU A 195 -11.55 -11.74 -0.43
N GLY A 196 -10.50 -12.05 -1.19
CA GLY A 196 -10.43 -11.71 -2.61
C GLY A 196 -10.17 -10.23 -2.86
N ASP A 197 -10.84 -9.69 -3.87
CA ASP A 197 -10.59 -8.32 -4.35
C ASP A 197 -11.47 -7.31 -3.63
N ILE A 198 -10.83 -6.37 -2.92
CA ILE A 198 -11.49 -5.32 -2.15
C ILE A 198 -11.45 -4.01 -2.94
N VAL A 199 -12.61 -3.37 -3.10
CA VAL A 199 -12.74 -2.08 -3.77
C VAL A 199 -13.15 -1.04 -2.74
N VAL A 200 -12.30 -0.03 -2.55
CA VAL A 200 -12.66 1.12 -1.72
C VAL A 200 -13.52 2.06 -2.59
N PRO A 201 -14.77 2.36 -2.18
CA PRO A 201 -15.61 3.28 -2.92
C PRO A 201 -15.10 4.71 -2.73
N ALA A 202 -15.29 5.57 -3.74
CA ALA A 202 -14.94 6.99 -3.64
C ALA A 202 -15.85 7.76 -2.67
N LEU A 203 -17.07 7.25 -2.44
CA LEU A 203 -18.08 7.84 -1.58
C LEU A 203 -18.71 6.75 -0.70
N VAL A 204 -18.94 7.08 0.56
CA VAL A 204 -19.75 6.28 1.49
C VAL A 204 -20.91 7.12 2.01
N SER A 205 -22.03 6.49 2.34
CA SER A 205 -23.26 7.20 2.72
C SER A 205 -23.80 6.75 4.07
N SER A 206 -24.41 7.69 4.79
CA SER A 206 -25.16 7.45 6.01
C SER A 206 -26.50 8.18 5.94
N GLY A 207 -27.56 7.46 5.55
CA GLY A 207 -28.84 8.10 5.22
C GLY A 207 -28.73 8.88 3.91
N ASP A 208 -29.15 10.14 3.91
CA ASP A 208 -29.06 11.03 2.75
C ASP A 208 -27.68 11.73 2.62
N ASP A 209 -26.84 11.62 3.65
CA ASP A 209 -25.51 12.23 3.67
C ASP A 209 -24.46 11.35 2.97
N ALA A 210 -23.58 11.98 2.19
CA ALA A 210 -22.46 11.35 1.50
C ALA A 210 -21.11 11.95 1.95
N TYR A 211 -20.10 11.09 2.03
CA TYR A 211 -18.75 11.41 2.49
C TYR A 211 -17.72 10.88 1.51
N ALA A 212 -16.81 11.74 1.05
CA ALA A 212 -15.71 11.34 0.19
C ALA A 212 -14.70 10.51 0.97
N VAL A 213 -14.29 9.37 0.42
CA VAL A 213 -13.24 8.55 1.03
C VAL A 213 -11.89 9.11 0.61
N THR A 214 -11.26 9.88 1.50
CA THR A 214 -10.02 10.62 1.24
C THR A 214 -8.78 9.96 1.83
N ALA A 215 -8.95 9.05 2.79
CA ALA A 215 -7.83 8.42 3.46
C ALA A 215 -7.98 6.91 3.69
N VAL A 216 -6.82 6.24 3.80
CA VAL A 216 -6.69 4.84 4.22
C VAL A 216 -5.77 4.78 5.43
N GLY A 217 -6.28 4.23 6.53
CA GLY A 217 -5.66 4.28 7.84
C GLY A 217 -6.01 5.55 8.60
N VAL A 218 -5.39 5.70 9.76
CA VAL A 218 -5.40 6.92 10.57
C VAL A 218 -3.97 7.24 10.97
N GLU A 219 -3.71 8.52 11.27
CA GLU A 219 -2.44 8.92 11.86
C GLU A 219 -2.21 8.13 13.15
N GLU A 220 -1.01 7.58 13.30
CA GLU A 220 -0.64 6.71 14.41
C GLU A 220 -1.10 7.30 15.75
N SER A 221 -1.94 6.57 16.46
CA SER A 221 -2.23 6.87 17.85
C SER A 221 -1.22 6.14 18.72
N ASP A 222 -0.69 6.80 19.76
CA ASP A 222 0.26 6.26 20.76
C ASP A 222 -0.18 4.93 21.45
N GLU A 223 -1.35 4.40 21.12
CA GLU A 223 -1.92 3.15 21.63
C GLU A 223 -1.59 2.00 20.65
N SER A 224 -0.70 1.13 21.11
CA SER A 224 -0.03 -0.03 20.51
C SER A 224 -0.87 -1.14 19.84
N ASP A 225 -1.96 -0.82 19.15
CA ASP A 225 -2.68 -1.77 18.29
C ASP A 225 -2.41 -1.39 16.82
N GLU A 226 -1.16 -1.61 16.38
CA GLU A 226 -0.66 -1.44 15.00
C GLU A 226 -1.27 -2.48 14.04
N GLU A 227 -2.61 -2.49 13.95
CA GLU A 227 -3.33 -3.43 13.09
C GLU A 227 -3.78 -2.68 11.84
N GLY A 228 -3.17 -3.01 10.69
CA GLY A 228 -3.54 -2.39 9.41
C GLY A 228 -5.03 -2.57 9.09
N VAL A 229 -5.57 -1.72 8.23
CA VAL A 229 -7.01 -1.63 7.97
C VAL A 229 -7.63 -2.92 7.41
N LEU A 230 -6.81 -3.82 6.86
CA LEU A 230 -7.21 -5.15 6.38
C LEU A 230 -6.47 -6.30 7.09
N ALA A 231 -5.78 -6.02 8.20
CA ALA A 231 -5.06 -7.06 8.92
C ALA A 231 -6.04 -8.15 9.43
N GLY A 232 -5.55 -9.39 9.41
CA GLY A 232 -6.35 -10.58 9.72
C GLY A 232 -7.40 -10.97 8.68
N SER A 233 -7.55 -10.22 7.58
CA SER A 233 -8.39 -10.61 6.44
C SER A 233 -7.65 -11.57 5.50
N ALA A 234 -8.39 -12.20 4.58
CA ALA A 234 -7.84 -12.97 3.46
C ALA A 234 -7.99 -12.19 2.13
N ALA A 235 -8.08 -10.86 2.21
CA ALA A 235 -8.09 -10.00 1.03
C ALA A 235 -6.78 -10.14 0.26
N THR A 236 -6.87 -10.40 -1.04
CA THR A 236 -5.73 -10.58 -1.94
C THR A 236 -5.41 -9.31 -2.72
N SER A 237 -6.39 -8.44 -2.93
CA SER A 237 -6.18 -7.13 -3.54
C SER A 237 -6.97 -6.01 -2.88
N LEU A 238 -6.45 -4.79 -3.01
CA LEU A 238 -7.11 -3.56 -2.61
C LEU A 238 -7.11 -2.58 -3.79
N SER A 239 -8.25 -1.99 -4.10
CA SER A 239 -8.40 -1.00 -5.17
C SER A 239 -8.75 0.36 -4.57
N LEU A 240 -7.87 1.34 -4.79
CA LEU A 240 -8.01 2.71 -4.30
C LEU A 240 -8.66 3.62 -5.37
N PRO A 241 -9.69 4.40 -5.01
CA PRO A 241 -10.38 5.29 -5.92
C PRO A 241 -9.57 6.57 -6.19
N GLU A 242 -10.11 7.44 -7.05
CA GLU A 242 -9.50 8.74 -7.36
C GLU A 242 -9.49 9.72 -6.17
N SER A 243 -10.43 9.56 -5.23
CA SER A 243 -10.61 10.45 -4.09
C SER A 243 -9.61 10.25 -2.97
N VAL A 244 -8.85 9.15 -2.95
CA VAL A 244 -7.89 8.88 -1.86
C VAL A 244 -6.66 9.76 -2.04
N GLU A 245 -6.48 10.67 -1.09
CA GLU A 245 -5.38 11.62 -1.03
C GLU A 245 -4.28 11.18 -0.06
N THR A 246 -4.62 10.40 0.96
CA THR A 246 -3.67 9.96 2.00
C THR A 246 -3.76 8.47 2.28
N VAL A 247 -2.65 7.76 2.16
CA VAL A 247 -2.45 6.42 2.74
C VAL A 247 -1.45 6.59 3.88
N PHE A 248 -1.91 6.38 5.11
CA PHE A 248 -1.07 6.53 6.29
C PHE A 248 0.01 5.45 6.34
N ASP A 249 1.12 5.76 6.98
CA ASP A 249 2.16 4.77 7.25
C ASP A 249 1.58 3.62 8.10
N GLY A 250 1.99 2.40 7.81
CA GLY A 250 1.45 1.20 8.47
C GLY A 250 -0.03 0.89 8.18
N ALA A 251 -0.76 1.68 7.37
CA ALA A 251 -2.19 1.46 7.12
C ALA A 251 -2.51 0.06 6.54
N LEU A 252 -1.54 -0.58 5.90
CA LEU A 252 -1.64 -1.94 5.35
C LEU A 252 -0.68 -2.93 6.01
N SER A 253 -0.11 -2.59 7.17
CA SER A 253 0.73 -3.48 7.96
C SER A 253 -0.06 -4.71 8.43
N GLY A 254 0.58 -5.89 8.41
CA GLY A 254 -0.04 -7.15 8.84
C GLY A 254 -1.10 -7.70 7.88
N CYS A 255 -1.24 -7.11 6.69
CA CYS A 255 -2.12 -7.62 5.63
C CYS A 255 -1.45 -8.77 4.87
N LEU A 256 -1.21 -9.89 5.57
CA LEU A 256 -0.36 -11.01 5.09
C LEU A 256 -0.83 -11.67 3.78
N SER A 257 -2.11 -11.57 3.44
CA SER A 257 -2.67 -12.13 2.19
C SER A 257 -2.70 -11.12 1.05
N LEU A 258 -2.50 -9.83 1.34
CA LEU A 258 -2.62 -8.77 0.35
C LEU A 258 -1.42 -8.82 -0.58
N ALA A 259 -1.65 -9.23 -1.83
CA ALA A 259 -0.61 -9.40 -2.84
C ALA A 259 -0.47 -8.18 -3.76
N ARG A 260 -1.51 -7.34 -3.84
CA ARG A 260 -1.53 -6.18 -4.74
C ARG A 260 -2.41 -5.03 -4.24
N VAL A 261 -1.94 -3.82 -4.47
CA VAL A 261 -2.73 -2.59 -4.40
C VAL A 261 -2.87 -2.05 -5.82
N SER A 262 -4.09 -1.76 -6.25
CA SER A 262 -4.38 -1.05 -7.49
C SER A 262 -4.90 0.35 -7.17
N VAL A 263 -4.61 1.30 -8.05
CA VAL A 263 -5.00 2.70 -7.88
C VAL A 263 -5.68 3.16 -9.16
N SER A 264 -6.80 3.88 -9.03
CA SER A 264 -7.47 4.52 -10.15
C SER A 264 -6.49 5.37 -10.97
N SER A 265 -6.57 5.32 -12.30
CA SER A 265 -5.74 6.14 -13.19
C SER A 265 -5.96 7.64 -12.99
N LYS A 266 -7.13 8.02 -12.47
CA LYS A 266 -7.52 9.40 -12.14
C LYS A 266 -7.04 9.89 -10.78
N ASN A 267 -6.50 9.01 -9.93
CA ASN A 267 -5.91 9.45 -8.66
C ASN A 267 -4.71 10.36 -8.93
N GLU A 268 -4.67 11.53 -8.30
CA GLU A 268 -3.63 12.54 -8.55
C GLU A 268 -2.39 12.37 -7.67
N THR A 269 -2.49 11.64 -6.56
CA THR A 269 -1.42 11.49 -5.56
C THR A 269 -0.63 10.21 -5.74
N TYR A 270 -1.32 9.11 -6.04
CA TYR A 270 -0.76 7.76 -6.04
C TYR A 270 -0.87 7.09 -7.40
N ALA A 271 0.01 6.12 -7.62
CA ALA A 271 -0.06 5.19 -8.72
C ALA A 271 0.22 3.77 -8.24
N SER A 272 -0.22 2.78 -9.02
CA SER A 272 0.12 1.39 -8.82
C SER A 272 1.02 0.92 -9.96
N PHE A 273 2.12 0.26 -9.61
CA PHE A 273 2.98 -0.42 -10.57
C PHE A 273 3.33 -1.81 -10.02
N ASP A 274 3.11 -2.84 -10.82
CA ASP A 274 3.31 -4.25 -10.42
C ASP A 274 2.63 -4.62 -9.09
N GLY A 275 1.45 -4.02 -8.82
CA GLY A 275 0.69 -4.23 -7.59
C GLY A 275 1.28 -3.57 -6.34
N MET A 276 2.34 -2.77 -6.46
CA MET A 276 2.91 -1.96 -5.39
C MET A 276 2.34 -0.54 -5.45
N LEU A 277 2.38 0.18 -4.32
CA LEU A 277 1.94 1.57 -4.23
C LEU A 277 3.14 2.51 -4.38
N LEU A 278 3.04 3.47 -5.30
CA LEU A 278 4.06 4.48 -5.56
C LEU A 278 3.44 5.88 -5.58
N SER A 279 4.28 6.90 -5.53
CA SER A 279 3.88 8.27 -5.89
C SER A 279 3.36 8.32 -7.34
N LYS A 280 2.54 9.33 -7.66
CA LYS A 280 1.94 9.48 -9.00
C LYS A 280 2.94 9.49 -10.15
N ASP A 281 4.11 10.07 -9.94
CA ASP A 281 5.22 10.15 -10.88
C ASP A 281 6.10 8.89 -10.93
N LEU A 282 5.77 7.87 -10.14
CA LEU A 282 6.49 6.59 -9.99
C LEU A 282 7.91 6.72 -9.40
N SER A 283 8.27 7.89 -8.87
CA SER A 283 9.62 8.14 -8.34
C SER A 283 9.87 7.54 -6.96
N ASN A 284 8.83 7.43 -6.13
CA ASN A 284 8.94 6.95 -4.76
C ASN A 284 8.14 5.67 -4.56
N LEU A 285 8.81 4.59 -4.14
CA LEU A 285 8.13 3.41 -3.64
C LEU A 285 7.58 3.72 -2.24
N LEU A 286 6.27 3.55 -2.05
CA LEU A 286 5.61 3.87 -0.79
C LEU A 286 5.24 2.62 -0.01
N LEU A 287 4.76 1.58 -0.69
CA LEU A 287 4.37 0.33 -0.03
C LEU A 287 4.48 -0.87 -0.98
N VAL A 288 5.08 -1.94 -0.46
CA VAL A 288 5.03 -3.28 -1.04
C VAL A 288 4.08 -4.13 -0.20
N PRO A 289 3.03 -4.71 -0.79
CA PRO A 289 2.12 -5.58 -0.04
C PRO A 289 2.85 -6.81 0.50
N GLU A 290 2.62 -7.15 1.78
CA GLU A 290 3.34 -8.25 2.45
C GLU A 290 3.07 -9.64 1.82
N GLY A 291 1.88 -9.81 1.23
CA GLY A 291 1.53 -11.02 0.48
C GLY A 291 2.06 -11.05 -0.95
N LYS A 292 2.87 -10.07 -1.38
CA LYS A 292 3.49 -10.09 -2.72
C LYS A 292 4.53 -11.20 -2.80
N GLU A 293 4.41 -12.04 -3.82
CA GLU A 293 5.29 -13.19 -4.04
C GLU A 293 6.05 -13.10 -5.37
N GLY A 294 7.16 -13.84 -5.47
CA GLY A 294 7.92 -13.99 -6.70
C GLY A 294 8.77 -12.75 -7.01
N VAL A 295 8.37 -11.97 -8.03
CA VAL A 295 9.18 -10.86 -8.54
C VAL A 295 8.49 -9.53 -8.26
N ALA A 296 9.25 -8.55 -7.77
CA ALA A 296 8.86 -7.15 -7.70
C ALA A 296 9.57 -6.39 -8.81
N MET A 297 8.80 -5.81 -9.73
CA MET A 297 9.31 -4.95 -10.78
C MET A 297 9.15 -3.49 -10.37
N LEU A 298 10.26 -2.77 -10.28
CA LEU A 298 10.28 -1.32 -10.10
C LEU A 298 10.26 -0.63 -11.48
N PRO A 299 9.49 0.46 -11.64
CA PRO A 299 9.52 1.25 -12.87
C PRO A 299 10.86 1.98 -13.04
N ASP A 300 11.19 2.36 -14.27
CA ASP A 300 12.45 3.06 -14.59
C ASP A 300 12.60 4.38 -13.82
N GLN A 301 11.49 5.04 -13.52
CA GLN A 301 11.42 6.35 -12.87
C GLN A 301 11.72 6.29 -11.36
N THR A 302 11.79 5.10 -10.75
CA THR A 302 11.99 4.99 -9.30
C THR A 302 13.36 5.51 -8.89
N ASP A 303 13.35 6.52 -8.04
CA ASP A 303 14.51 7.20 -7.47
C ASP A 303 14.69 6.90 -5.98
N ILE A 304 13.58 6.64 -5.27
CA ILE A 304 13.60 6.39 -3.83
C ILE A 304 12.94 5.04 -3.53
N VAL A 305 13.72 4.20 -2.86
CA VAL A 305 13.29 2.96 -2.23
C VAL A 305 13.55 3.11 -0.73
N PRO A 306 12.51 3.21 0.11
CA PRO A 306 12.68 3.30 1.56
C PRO A 306 13.45 2.11 2.13
N ALA A 307 14.19 2.36 3.21
CA ALA A 307 14.73 1.27 4.01
C ALA A 307 13.58 0.36 4.48
N LEU A 308 13.82 -0.94 4.55
CA LEU A 308 12.82 -1.95 4.97
C LEU A 308 11.60 -2.12 4.03
N ALA A 309 11.55 -1.47 2.86
CA ALA A 309 10.40 -1.57 1.96
C ALA A 309 9.99 -3.02 1.58
N PHE A 310 10.93 -3.97 1.68
CA PHE A 310 10.73 -5.38 1.34
C PHE A 310 10.79 -6.34 2.54
N SER A 311 11.01 -5.85 3.77
CA SER A 311 11.34 -6.70 4.93
C SER A 311 10.24 -7.70 5.30
N HIS A 312 8.98 -7.33 5.07
CA HIS A 312 7.82 -8.16 5.40
C HIS A 312 7.31 -9.00 4.21
N CYS A 313 7.98 -8.95 3.06
CA CYS A 313 7.58 -9.67 1.85
C CYS A 313 8.18 -11.09 1.80
N ALA A 314 7.70 -11.99 2.66
CA ALA A 314 8.29 -13.32 2.85
C ALA A 314 8.31 -14.20 1.58
N GLY A 315 7.34 -13.99 0.67
CA GLY A 315 7.25 -14.73 -0.60
C GLY A 315 8.03 -14.10 -1.76
N LEU A 316 8.65 -12.93 -1.56
CA LEU A 316 9.36 -12.21 -2.61
C LEU A 316 10.76 -12.79 -2.80
N SER A 317 11.09 -13.25 -4.01
CA SER A 317 12.38 -13.87 -4.34
C SER A 317 13.30 -13.00 -5.16
N CYS A 318 12.76 -12.02 -5.89
CA CYS A 318 13.56 -11.16 -6.76
C CYS A 318 13.03 -9.73 -6.78
N ILE A 319 13.93 -8.77 -6.82
CA ILE A 319 13.67 -7.36 -7.13
C ILE A 319 14.36 -7.05 -8.45
N LEU A 320 13.56 -6.58 -9.41
CA LEU A 320 14.02 -6.14 -10.71
C LEU A 320 13.69 -4.66 -10.88
N VAL A 321 14.50 -3.97 -11.67
CA VAL A 321 14.26 -2.60 -12.11
C VAL A 321 14.52 -2.55 -13.61
N GLY A 322 13.74 -1.76 -14.34
CA GLY A 322 13.94 -1.63 -15.77
C GLY A 322 15.33 -1.08 -16.12
N GLU A 323 15.83 -1.45 -17.30
CA GLU A 323 17.18 -1.11 -17.76
C GLU A 323 17.39 0.41 -17.90
N GLY A 324 16.28 1.14 -18.11
CA GLY A 324 16.25 2.59 -18.25
C GLY A 324 16.41 3.35 -16.93
N SER A 325 16.38 2.67 -15.77
CA SER A 325 16.53 3.35 -14.49
C SER A 325 17.86 4.05 -14.36
N THR A 326 17.82 5.30 -13.90
CA THR A 326 19.00 6.14 -13.63
C THR A 326 19.54 5.97 -12.23
N SER A 327 18.72 5.42 -11.32
CA SER A 327 19.00 5.41 -9.89
C SER A 327 19.39 4.02 -9.39
N PHE A 328 18.84 2.96 -10.00
CA PHE A 328 19.06 1.58 -9.56
C PHE A 328 19.50 0.64 -10.68
N SER A 329 20.04 -0.49 -10.26
CA SER A 329 20.35 -1.65 -11.11
C SER A 329 19.94 -2.92 -10.37
N SER A 330 19.51 -3.95 -11.10
CA SER A 330 19.21 -5.25 -10.53
C SER A 330 20.23 -6.28 -10.99
N ARG A 331 20.73 -7.11 -10.06
CA ARG A 331 21.66 -8.19 -10.37
C ARG A 331 21.36 -9.39 -9.49
N ASN A 332 21.16 -10.56 -10.10
CA ASN A 332 20.78 -11.80 -9.41
C ASN A 332 19.53 -11.66 -8.52
N GLY A 333 18.58 -10.79 -8.89
CA GLY A 333 17.36 -10.53 -8.12
C GLY A 333 17.54 -9.64 -6.89
N LEU A 334 18.73 -9.06 -6.70
CA LEU A 334 19.01 -8.05 -5.66
C LEU A 334 19.06 -6.65 -6.28
N LEU A 335 18.66 -5.66 -5.50
CA LEU A 335 18.66 -4.25 -5.89
C LEU A 335 19.95 -3.55 -5.43
N TYR A 336 20.59 -2.86 -6.36
CA TYR A 336 21.79 -2.07 -6.15
C TYR A 336 21.59 -0.63 -6.64
N THR A 337 22.46 0.28 -6.21
CA THR A 337 22.60 1.59 -6.85
C THR A 337 23.03 1.42 -8.31
N LYS A 338 22.72 2.42 -9.16
CA LYS A 338 23.02 2.34 -10.60
C LYS A 338 24.51 2.07 -10.91
N ASP A 339 25.40 2.62 -10.10
CA ASP A 339 26.85 2.45 -10.20
C ASP A 339 27.37 1.11 -9.63
N MET A 340 26.49 0.24 -9.13
CA MET A 340 26.78 -1.03 -8.49
C MET A 340 27.65 -0.92 -7.22
N LYS A 341 27.77 0.27 -6.61
CA LYS A 341 28.59 0.48 -5.41
C LYS A 341 27.90 0.13 -4.10
N ALA A 342 26.57 0.20 -4.04
CA ALA A 342 25.84 -0.11 -2.82
C ALA A 342 24.73 -1.13 -3.07
N LEU A 343 24.61 -2.11 -2.16
CA LEU A 343 23.46 -3.01 -2.10
C LEU A 343 22.33 -2.30 -1.35
N VAL A 344 21.20 -2.11 -2.03
CA VAL A 344 20.04 -1.36 -1.53
C VAL A 344 19.04 -2.30 -0.85
N ALA A 345 18.70 -3.41 -1.51
CA ALA A 345 17.75 -4.38 -0.96
C ALA A 345 17.99 -5.81 -1.47
N CYS A 346 17.84 -6.76 -0.55
CA CYS A 346 17.73 -8.19 -0.77
C CYS A 346 16.32 -8.62 -0.34
N PRO A 347 15.55 -9.29 -1.19
CA PRO A 347 14.22 -9.74 -0.81
C PRO A 347 14.31 -10.96 0.14
N PRO A 348 13.41 -11.10 1.15
CA PRO A 348 13.45 -12.18 2.14
C PRO A 348 13.47 -13.60 1.57
N GLY A 349 12.81 -13.82 0.42
CA GLY A 349 12.75 -15.09 -0.29
C GLY A 349 13.86 -15.30 -1.33
N ALA A 350 14.92 -14.49 -1.34
CA ALA A 350 16.07 -14.65 -2.24
C ALA A 350 16.83 -15.98 -2.03
N GLY A 351 16.64 -16.62 -0.88
CA GLY A 351 17.31 -17.84 -0.47
C GLY A 351 18.22 -17.63 0.75
N ASP A 352 18.91 -18.69 1.13
CA ASP A 352 19.80 -18.72 2.31
C ASP A 352 21.26 -18.39 1.98
N ALA A 353 21.61 -18.32 0.69
CA ALA A 353 22.95 -18.00 0.21
C ALA A 353 22.91 -16.78 -0.71
N VAL A 354 23.72 -15.77 -0.37
CA VAL A 354 23.81 -14.53 -1.15
C VAL A 354 25.25 -14.28 -1.59
N VAL A 355 25.39 -13.82 -2.84
CA VAL A 355 26.66 -13.39 -3.41
C VAL A 355 26.62 -11.87 -3.61
N ILE A 356 27.49 -11.16 -2.90
CA ILE A 356 27.72 -9.73 -3.10
C ILE A 356 28.81 -9.59 -4.17
N PRO A 357 28.51 -9.03 -5.35
CA PRO A 357 29.45 -9.00 -6.48
C PRO A 357 30.61 -8.03 -6.25
N GLU A 358 31.63 -8.15 -7.12
CA GLU A 358 32.72 -7.18 -7.22
C GLU A 358 32.20 -5.76 -7.47
N GLY A 359 32.92 -4.76 -6.97
CA GLY A 359 32.58 -3.34 -7.10
C GLY A 359 31.65 -2.80 -6.00
N VAL A 360 30.97 -3.68 -5.24
CA VAL A 360 30.14 -3.24 -4.11
C VAL A 360 31.05 -2.83 -2.94
N GLU A 361 30.85 -1.60 -2.47
CA GLU A 361 31.61 -0.94 -1.41
C GLU A 361 30.79 -0.81 -0.11
N SER A 362 29.44 -0.78 -0.20
CA SER A 362 28.57 -0.63 0.97
C SER A 362 27.27 -1.44 0.93
N ILE A 363 26.69 -1.67 2.11
CA ILE A 363 25.37 -2.29 2.32
C ILE A 363 24.48 -1.30 3.05
N GLY A 364 23.35 -0.95 2.42
CA GLY A 364 22.43 0.08 2.89
C GLY A 364 21.58 -0.31 4.11
N PRO A 365 20.89 0.67 4.72
CA PRO A 365 19.98 0.45 5.84
C PRO A 365 18.87 -0.53 5.48
N GLY A 366 18.61 -1.51 6.35
CA GLY A 366 17.56 -2.51 6.16
C GLY A 366 17.73 -3.45 4.96
N ALA A 367 18.89 -3.46 4.29
CA ALA A 367 19.06 -4.15 3.01
C ALA A 367 18.81 -5.67 3.07
N PHE A 368 19.03 -6.32 4.22
CA PHE A 368 18.74 -7.74 4.46
C PHE A 368 17.72 -7.94 5.58
N ALA A 369 16.92 -6.92 5.92
CA ALA A 369 15.88 -7.07 6.93
C ALA A 369 14.86 -8.14 6.50
N GLY A 370 14.49 -9.04 7.42
CA GLY A 370 13.61 -10.17 7.13
C GLY A 370 14.26 -11.33 6.37
N CYS A 371 15.51 -11.20 5.92
CA CYS A 371 16.20 -12.26 5.18
C CYS A 371 16.76 -13.33 6.13
N ALA A 372 16.49 -14.60 5.82
CA ALA A 372 17.04 -15.75 6.55
C ALA A 372 18.39 -16.24 5.95
N VAL A 373 19.32 -15.31 5.71
CA VAL A 373 20.63 -15.63 5.10
C VAL A 373 21.51 -16.43 6.07
N SER A 374 22.06 -17.54 5.58
CA SER A 374 22.99 -18.42 6.31
C SER A 374 24.40 -18.40 5.73
N SER A 375 24.57 -18.03 4.46
CA SER A 375 25.86 -17.92 3.79
C SER A 375 25.95 -16.64 2.97
N ILE A 376 27.03 -15.89 3.15
CA ILE A 376 27.28 -14.65 2.41
C ILE A 376 28.66 -14.73 1.78
N THR A 377 28.72 -14.72 0.45
CA THR A 377 29.98 -14.64 -0.29
C THR A 377 30.22 -13.20 -0.73
N VAL A 378 31.29 -12.58 -0.24
CA VAL A 378 31.57 -11.16 -0.41
C VAL A 378 32.69 -10.97 -1.42
N LEU A 379 32.37 -10.91 -2.71
CA LEU A 379 33.35 -10.63 -3.77
C LEU A 379 33.68 -9.13 -3.87
N GLY A 380 32.80 -8.27 -3.35
CA GLY A 380 33.01 -6.83 -3.27
C GLY A 380 34.09 -6.37 -2.30
N ASP A 381 34.37 -5.07 -2.34
CA ASP A 381 35.23 -4.36 -1.39
C ASP A 381 34.37 -3.66 -0.33
N VAL A 382 33.51 -4.43 0.34
CA VAL A 382 32.55 -3.92 1.32
C VAL A 382 33.29 -3.39 2.54
N ARG A 383 33.21 -2.07 2.73
CA ARG A 383 33.86 -1.31 3.82
C ARG A 383 32.86 -0.69 4.78
N GLU A 384 31.63 -0.50 4.32
CA GLU A 384 30.57 0.15 5.10
C GLU A 384 29.32 -0.72 5.13
N ILE A 385 28.80 -1.00 6.32
CA ILE A 385 27.59 -1.78 6.51
C ILE A 385 26.71 -1.01 7.49
N ALA A 386 25.49 -0.68 7.08
CA ALA A 386 24.57 0.04 7.96
C ALA A 386 24.24 -0.80 9.22
N PRO A 387 24.07 -0.16 10.40
CA PRO A 387 23.83 -0.89 11.66
C PRO A 387 22.61 -1.81 11.64
N ASP A 388 21.58 -1.46 10.88
CA ASP A 388 20.30 -2.14 10.69
C ASP A 388 20.22 -2.92 9.36
N ALA A 389 21.34 -3.05 8.63
CA ALA A 389 21.36 -3.79 7.37
C ALA A 389 20.94 -5.25 7.53
N PHE A 390 21.22 -5.88 8.69
CA PHE A 390 20.90 -7.27 8.98
C PHE A 390 20.24 -7.41 10.36
N ASP A 391 19.30 -8.36 10.44
CA ASP A 391 18.71 -8.79 11.71
C ASP A 391 19.73 -9.48 12.62
N ALA A 392 19.47 -9.44 13.93
CA ALA A 392 20.36 -10.03 14.93
C ALA A 392 20.58 -11.54 14.72
N GLU A 393 19.55 -12.26 14.28
CA GLU A 393 19.61 -13.70 13.97
C GLU A 393 20.60 -13.98 12.82
N ALA A 394 20.54 -13.18 11.75
CA ALA A 394 21.42 -13.31 10.59
C ALA A 394 22.89 -13.02 10.99
N LYS A 395 23.13 -11.94 11.75
CA LYS A 395 24.47 -11.60 12.27
C LYS A 395 25.07 -12.72 13.13
N ALA A 396 24.26 -13.41 13.92
CA ALA A 396 24.70 -14.47 14.83
C ALA A 396 24.94 -15.82 14.14
N SER A 397 24.18 -16.13 13.09
CA SER A 397 24.14 -17.47 12.49
C SER A 397 24.88 -17.57 11.16
N ALA A 398 24.86 -16.52 10.33
CA ALA A 398 25.39 -16.55 8.98
C ALA A 398 26.92 -16.66 8.93
N VAL A 399 27.41 -17.39 7.93
CA VAL A 399 28.84 -17.54 7.64
C VAL A 399 29.23 -16.60 6.51
N VAL A 400 30.19 -15.72 6.77
CA VAL A 400 30.70 -14.76 5.80
C VAL A 400 31.99 -15.30 5.17
N ALA A 401 32.00 -15.44 3.85
CA ALA A 401 33.15 -15.82 3.05
C ALA A 401 33.73 -14.60 2.35
N ILE A 402 34.94 -14.19 2.75
CA ILE A 402 35.66 -13.06 2.15
C ILE A 402 36.88 -13.62 1.40
N PRO A 403 37.07 -13.32 0.10
CA PRO A 403 38.20 -13.81 -0.67
C PRO A 403 39.51 -13.17 -0.18
N ALA A 404 40.59 -13.95 -0.19
CA ALA A 404 41.93 -13.44 0.09
C ALA A 404 42.32 -12.34 -0.91
N GLY A 405 43.21 -11.45 -0.48
CA GLY A 405 43.75 -10.40 -1.33
C GLY A 405 44.10 -9.15 -0.56
N GLU A 406 44.41 -8.09 -1.31
CA GLU A 406 44.62 -6.77 -0.74
C GLU A 406 43.38 -6.31 0.06
N GLY A 407 43.61 -5.59 1.15
CA GLY A 407 42.53 -5.08 1.99
C GLY A 407 41.71 -6.15 2.72
N HIS A 408 42.03 -7.45 2.64
CA HIS A 408 41.26 -8.51 3.31
C HIS A 408 41.01 -8.23 4.80
N GLY A 409 42.04 -7.77 5.54
CA GLY A 409 41.89 -7.42 6.95
C GLY A 409 40.91 -6.28 7.20
N ALA A 410 40.95 -5.24 6.36
CA ALA A 410 40.04 -4.09 6.45
C ALA A 410 38.59 -4.48 6.10
N ARG A 411 38.42 -5.23 5.01
CA ARG A 411 37.12 -5.79 4.62
C ARG A 411 36.55 -6.65 5.75
N ARG A 412 37.33 -7.59 6.29
CA ARG A 412 36.90 -8.42 7.43
C ARG A 412 36.50 -7.59 8.66
N ALA A 413 37.28 -6.56 8.99
CA ALA A 413 36.99 -5.70 10.13
C ALA A 413 35.63 -4.98 9.99
N ALA A 414 35.22 -4.59 8.77
CA ALA A 414 33.91 -4.00 8.54
C ALA A 414 32.76 -4.98 8.89
N TRP A 415 32.89 -6.25 8.51
CA TRP A 415 31.92 -7.30 8.86
C TRP A 415 31.91 -7.64 10.34
N GLU A 416 33.08 -7.67 10.99
CA GLU A 416 33.19 -7.85 12.45
C GLU A 416 32.51 -6.68 13.19
N ALA A 417 32.73 -5.44 12.73
CA ALA A 417 32.08 -4.25 13.28
C ALA A 417 30.56 -4.25 13.09
N ALA A 418 30.06 -4.87 12.00
CA ALA A 418 28.64 -5.10 11.77
C ALA A 418 28.03 -6.22 12.64
N GLY A 419 28.84 -6.90 13.46
CA GLY A 419 28.40 -7.90 14.43
C GLY A 419 28.54 -9.35 13.98
N PHE A 420 29.18 -9.63 12.83
CA PHE A 420 29.41 -10.99 12.38
C PHE A 420 30.61 -11.61 13.09
N SER A 421 30.47 -12.88 13.48
CA SER A 421 31.51 -13.64 14.19
C SER A 421 31.96 -14.90 13.48
N ARG A 422 31.21 -15.36 12.47
CA ARG A 422 31.47 -16.60 11.74
C ARG A 422 32.01 -16.29 10.35
N PHE A 423 33.26 -16.67 10.13
CA PHE A 423 33.92 -16.50 8.85
C PHE A 423 34.43 -17.85 8.37
N SER A 424 34.16 -18.20 7.11
CA SER A 424 34.89 -19.29 6.46
C SER A 424 36.28 -18.80 6.07
N GLY A 425 37.27 -19.70 6.05
CA GLY A 425 38.62 -19.37 5.55
C GLY A 425 38.56 -18.71 4.17
N PRO A 426 39.60 -17.95 3.77
CA PRO A 426 39.54 -17.14 2.56
C PRO A 426 39.16 -18.02 1.38
N ALA A 427 38.05 -17.67 0.71
CA ALA A 427 37.63 -18.36 -0.50
C ALA A 427 38.80 -18.29 -1.48
N ARG A 428 39.34 -19.45 -1.87
CA ARG A 428 40.25 -19.50 -3.02
C ARG A 428 39.38 -19.29 -4.26
N PRO A 429 39.79 -18.38 -5.16
CA PRO A 429 39.02 -18.05 -6.36
C PRO A 429 38.72 -19.27 -7.22
#